data_AF-A0AAV8WXT2-F1
#
_entry.id   AF-A0AAV8WXT2-F1
#
_cell.length_a   1.000
_cell.length_b   1.000
_cell.length_c   1.000
_cell.angle_alpha   90.00
_cell.angle_beta   90.00
_cell.angle_gamma   90.00
#
_symmetry.space_group_name_H-M   'P 1'
#
loop_
_entity.id
_entity.type
_entity.pdbx_description
1 polymer ?
#
loop_
_entity_poly.entity_id
_entity_poly.type
_entity_poly.pdbx_seq_one_letter_code
_entity_poly.pdbx_strand_id
1 'polypeptide(L)' 'MLGFRLKYKEISASCGGEIVLTQFDKSAEISSLNYPNIPPPHSECSWLIRGTPGESFRVDFEERFDLTNSKKV' A
#
# COMPACT_ATOMS: atom_id res chain seq x y z
N MET A 1 -28.76 -16.85 30.91
CA MET A 1 -28.47 -15.89 29.83
C MET A 1 -27.19 -16.33 29.14
N LEU A 2 -27.26 -16.74 27.88
CA LEU A 2 -26.04 -17.00 27.09
C LEU A 2 -25.48 -15.66 26.64
N GLY A 3 -24.37 -15.25 27.23
CA GLY A 3 -23.61 -14.08 26.81
C GLY A 3 -22.44 -14.51 25.92
N PHE A 4 -22.22 -13.79 24.82
CA PHE A 4 -21.01 -13.94 24.02
C PHE A 4 -20.02 -12.85 24.37
N ARG A 5 -18.72 -13.15 24.20
CA ARG A 5 -17.64 -12.18 24.37
C ARG A 5 -16.87 -12.11 23.06
N LEU A 6 -16.88 -10.96 22.43
CA LEU A 6 -16.22 -10.74 21.15
C LEU A 6 -14.93 -9.93 21.36
N LYS A 7 -13.86 -10.34 20.68
CA LYS A 7 -12.64 -9.55 20.55
C LYS A 7 -12.45 -9.25 19.06
N TYR A 8 -12.33 -7.98 18.73
CA TYR A 8 -11.96 -7.52 17.40
C TYR A 8 -10.70 -6.67 17.53
N LYS A 9 -9.92 -6.62 16.46
CA LYS A 9 -8.76 -5.73 16.31
C LYS A 9 -8.82 -5.18 14.90
N GLU A 10 -8.69 -3.86 14.79
CA GLU A 10 -8.41 -3.25 13.50
C GLU A 10 -7.00 -3.69 13.08
N ILE A 11 -6.93 -4.48 12.01
CA ILE A 11 -5.68 -4.76 11.32
C ILE A 11 -5.53 -3.66 10.27
N SER A 12 -5.33 -2.42 10.72
CA SER A 12 -4.81 -1.37 9.85
C SER A 12 -3.35 -1.73 9.61
N ALA A 13 -3.12 -2.59 8.62
CA ALA A 13 -1.81 -2.80 8.05
C ALA A 13 -1.30 -1.41 7.63
N SER A 14 -0.30 -0.86 8.33
CA SER A 14 0.13 0.54 8.15
C SER A 14 0.95 0.69 6.86
N CYS A 15 0.34 0.43 5.71
CA CYS A 15 0.85 0.78 4.40
C CYS A 15 0.07 1.91 3.79
N GLY A 16 0.68 2.57 2.82
CA GLY A 16 0.12 3.79 2.27
C GLY A 16 0.68 5.02 2.96
N GLY A 17 -0.03 6.13 2.78
CA GLY A 17 0.34 7.43 3.28
C GLY A 17 0.58 8.44 2.16
N GLU A 18 1.03 9.63 2.55
CA GLU A 18 1.31 10.72 1.63
C GLU A 18 2.82 10.79 1.33
N ILE A 19 3.16 10.86 0.05
CA ILE A 19 4.52 11.02 -0.44
C ILE A 19 4.57 12.36 -1.16
N VAL A 20 5.43 13.25 -0.70
CA VAL A 20 5.61 14.58 -1.29
C VAL A 20 6.95 14.62 -2.01
N LEU A 21 6.89 14.57 -3.33
CA LEU A 21 8.04 14.78 -4.20
C LEU A 21 8.28 16.26 -4.38
N THR A 22 9.53 16.68 -4.18
CA THR A 22 9.96 18.07 -4.34
C THR A 22 11.06 18.15 -5.39
N GLN A 23 11.47 19.38 -5.73
CA GLN A 23 12.62 19.60 -6.60
C GLN A 23 13.94 19.01 -6.08
N PHE A 24 14.03 18.74 -4.76
CA PHE A 24 15.18 18.10 -4.13
C PHE A 24 14.98 16.58 -3.96
N ASP A 25 13.74 16.14 -3.76
CA ASP A 25 13.35 14.73 -3.56
C ASP A 25 12.41 14.28 -4.68
N LYS A 26 12.99 13.88 -5.82
CA LYS A 26 12.24 13.62 -7.06
C LYS A 26 11.71 12.19 -7.20
N SER A 27 12.12 11.28 -6.31
CA SER A 27 11.74 9.87 -6.36
C SER A 27 11.43 9.36 -4.97
N ALA A 28 10.60 8.33 -4.92
CA ALA A 28 10.29 7.57 -3.71
C ALA A 28 10.09 6.10 -4.08
N GLU A 29 10.60 5.21 -3.25
CA GLU A 29 10.35 3.78 -3.37
C GLU A 29 9.17 3.38 -2.50
N ILE A 30 8.30 2.54 -3.06
CA ILE A 30 7.08 2.06 -2.40
C ILE A 30 7.06 0.53 -2.52
N SER A 31 6.79 -0.14 -1.40
CA SER A 31 6.66 -1.59 -1.36
C SER A 31 5.38 -2.01 -0.62
N SER A 32 4.91 -3.21 -0.94
CA SER A 32 3.80 -3.85 -0.22
C SER A 32 4.22 -4.25 1.19
N LEU A 33 3.26 -4.45 2.11
CA LEU A 33 3.60 -4.93 3.46
C LEU A 33 4.41 -6.20 3.38
N ASN A 34 5.48 -6.23 4.17
CA ASN A 34 6.36 -7.37 4.36
C ASN A 34 7.12 -7.81 3.11
N TYR A 35 7.11 -7.04 2.01
CA TYR A 35 7.89 -7.34 0.81
C TYR A 35 9.34 -7.72 1.20
N PRO A 36 9.89 -8.85 0.72
CA PRO A 36 9.40 -9.70 -0.39
C PRO A 36 8.37 -10.78 0.01
N ASN A 37 7.97 -10.84 1.28
CA ASN A 37 6.96 -11.79 1.75
C ASN A 37 5.54 -11.36 1.38
N ILE A 38 4.62 -12.32 1.38
CA ILE A 38 3.21 -12.09 1.05
C ILE A 38 2.58 -11.18 2.13
N PRO A 39 1.88 -10.09 1.73
CA PRO A 39 1.14 -9.25 2.65
C PRO A 39 0.06 -10.03 3.41
N PRO A 40 -0.34 -9.61 4.62
CA PRO A 40 -1.48 -10.20 5.32
C PRO A 40 -2.75 -10.17 4.44
N PRO A 41 -3.62 -11.20 4.54
CA PRO A 41 -4.89 -11.17 3.82
C PRO A 41 -5.72 -9.95 4.25
N HIS A 42 -6.48 -9.40 3.31
CA HIS A 42 -7.30 -8.19 3.52
C HIS A 42 -6.50 -6.92 3.84
N SER A 43 -5.25 -6.85 3.41
CA SER A 43 -4.48 -5.59 3.47
C SER A 43 -4.98 -4.61 2.42
N GLU A 44 -5.24 -3.38 2.83
CA GLU A 44 -5.63 -2.27 1.96
C GLU A 44 -4.59 -1.15 2.09
N CYS A 45 -3.86 -0.88 1.01
CA CYS A 45 -2.79 0.12 0.97
C CYS A 45 -3.14 1.22 -0.03
N SER A 46 -3.06 2.48 0.41
CA SER A 46 -3.30 3.64 -0.45
C SER A 46 -2.19 4.67 -0.30
N TRP A 47 -1.47 4.94 -1.39
CA TRP A 47 -0.43 5.96 -1.44
C TRP A 47 -0.91 7.18 -2.22
N LEU A 48 -0.84 8.36 -1.59
CA LEU A 48 -1.10 9.64 -2.23
C LEU A 48 0.22 10.29 -2.61
N ILE A 49 0.54 10.34 -3.89
CA ILE A 49 1.76 10.99 -4.39
C ILE A 49 1.44 12.42 -4.79
N ARG A 50 2.13 13.38 -4.19
CA ARG A 50 2.11 14.80 -4.55
C ARG A 50 3.46 15.18 -5.15
N GLY A 51 3.43 16.07 -6.13
CA GLY A 51 4.61 16.51 -6.85
C GLY A 51 4.51 17.98 -7.21
N THR A 52 5.56 18.52 -7.80
CA THR A 52 5.58 19.93 -8.16
C THR A 52 4.74 20.20 -9.42
N PRO A 53 4.01 21.32 -9.50
CA PRO A 53 3.23 21.65 -10.69
C PRO A 53 4.10 21.73 -11.95
N GLY A 54 3.67 21.09 -13.03
CA GLY A 54 4.38 21.07 -14.31
C GLY A 54 5.30 19.85 -14.50
N GLU A 55 5.53 19.05 -13.46
CA GLU A 55 6.21 17.75 -13.57
C GLU A 55 5.21 16.62 -13.85
N SER A 56 5.71 15.53 -14.46
CA SER A 56 4.95 14.31 -14.71
C SER A 56 5.47 13.17 -13.83
N PHE A 57 4.57 12.36 -13.29
CA PHE A 57 4.97 11.17 -12.54
C PHE A 57 5.29 10.01 -13.47
N ARG A 58 6.34 9.28 -13.13
CA ARG A 58 6.69 7.99 -13.72
C ARG A 58 6.73 6.95 -12.61
N VAL A 59 6.15 5.79 -12.87
CA VAL A 59 6.15 4.64 -11.96
C VAL A 59 6.79 3.48 -12.69
N ASP A 60 7.80 2.89 -12.06
CA ASP A 60 8.52 1.72 -12.55
C ASP A 60 8.46 0.62 -11.49
N PHE A 61 8.36 -0.63 -11.94
CA PHE A 61 8.46 -1.81 -11.08
C PHE A 61 9.86 -2.37 -11.24
N GLU A 62 10.73 -2.10 -10.27
CA GLU A 62 12.14 -2.52 -10.32
C GLU A 62 12.31 -4.01 -10.03
N GLU A 63 11.52 -4.51 -9.07
CA GLU A 63 11.53 -5.91 -8.67
C GLU A 63 10.25 -6.65 -9.09
N ARG A 64 10.10 -7.89 -8.62
CA ARG A 64 8.98 -8.76 -8.94
C ARG A 64 7.66 -8.16 -8.45
N PHE A 65 6.72 -8.00 -9.37
CA PHE A 65 5.36 -7.56 -9.08
C PHE A 65 4.37 -8.71 -9.30
N ASP A 66 3.88 -9.31 -8.21
CA ASP A 66 2.90 -10.39 -8.25
C ASP A 66 1.57 -9.96 -7.64
N LEU A 67 0.48 -10.30 -8.31
CA LEU A 67 -0.88 -10.16 -7.79
C LEU A 67 -1.60 -11.51 -7.85
N THR A 68 -2.46 -11.78 -6.87
CA THR A 68 -3.35 -12.94 -6.94
C THR A 68 -4.46 -12.67 -7.95
N ASN A 69 -4.76 -13.64 -8.81
CA ASN A 69 -5.86 -13.53 -9.74
C ASN A 69 -7.18 -13.51 -8.97
N SER A 70 -7.95 -12.42 -9.10
CA SER A 70 -9.34 -12.42 -8.65
C SER A 70 -10.13 -13.35 -9.56
N LYS A 71 -10.77 -14.38 -9.00
CA LYS A 71 -11.73 -15.19 -9.75
C LYS A 71 -12.85 -14.25 -10.19
N LYS A 72 -13.02 -14.08 -11.50
CA LYS A 72 -14.17 -13.40 -12.07
C LYS A 72 -15.41 -14.20 -11.63
N VAL A 73 -16.17 -13.66 -10.68
CA VAL A 73 -17.49 -14.17 -10.28
C VAL A 73 -18.46 -13.90 -11.43
#